data_AF-A0A3C0JE17-F1
#
_entry.id   AF-A0A3C0JE17-F1
#
_cell.length_a   1.000
_cell.length_b   1.000
_cell.length_c   1.000
_cell.angle_alpha   90.00
_cell.angle_beta   90.00
_cell.angle_gamma   90.00
#
_symmetry.space_group_name_H-M   'P 1'
#
loop_
_entity.id
_entity.type
_entity.pdbx_description
1 polymer ?
#
loop_
_entity_poly.entity_id
_entity_poly.type
_entity_poly.pdbx_seq_one_letter_code
_entity_poly.pdbx_strand_id
1 'polypeptide(L)' 'GRIAFPEGSAGHREQCRRLRAEGVDVREGRVRRMPRPDERDLDAALWGPGD' A
#
# COMPACT_ATOMS: atom_id res chain seq x y z
N GLY A 1 -0.65 5.19 3.85
CA GLY A 1 -0.09 5.33 5.22
C GLY A 1 1.08 6.30 5.18
N ARG A 2 1.48 6.88 6.32
CA ARG A 2 2.70 7.71 6.44
C ARG A 2 3.83 6.88 7.05
N ILE A 3 5.06 7.07 6.59
CA ILE A 3 6.25 6.50 7.24
C ILE A 3 6.45 7.17 8.60
N ALA A 4 6.69 6.36 9.64
CA ALA A 4 6.78 6.85 11.01
C ALA A 4 8.12 7.56 11.31
N PHE A 5 9.17 7.22 10.56
CA PHE A 5 10.49 7.81 10.72
C PHE A 5 10.61 9.17 10.01
N PRO A 6 11.42 10.11 10.54
CA PRO A 6 11.71 11.38 9.88
C PRO A 6 12.33 11.18 8.49
N GLU A 7 11.95 12.02 7.53
CA GLU A 7 12.53 12.00 6.18
C GLU A 7 14.05 12.19 6.23
N GLY A 8 14.79 11.45 5.41
CA GLY A 8 16.25 11.46 5.41
C GLY A 8 16.93 10.65 6.53
N SER A 9 16.19 10.15 7.51
CA SER A 9 16.74 9.22 8.51
C SER A 9 17.04 7.83 7.94
N ALA A 10 17.90 7.07 8.62
CA ALA A 10 18.19 5.68 8.25
C ALA A 10 16.93 4.80 8.32
N GLY A 11 16.11 4.96 9.36
CA GLY A 11 14.84 4.25 9.51
C GLY A 11 13.85 4.55 8.38
N HIS A 12 13.80 5.81 7.91
CA HIS A 12 12.97 6.18 6.77
C HIS A 12 13.43 5.51 5.48
N ARG A 13 14.75 5.45 5.22
CA ARG A 13 15.29 4.76 4.03
C ARG A 13 15.04 3.26 4.06
N GLU A 14 15.26 2.62 5.21
CA GLU A 14 15.05 1.19 5.38
C GLU A 14 13.56 0.82 5.26
N GLN A 15 12.67 1.60 5.86
CA GLN A 15 11.22 1.38 5.73
C GLN A 15 10.76 1.57 4.28
N CYS A 16 11.22 2.62 3.58
CA CYS A 16 10.96 2.78 2.15
C CYS A 16 11.43 1.58 1.33
N ARG A 17 12.61 1.02 1.65
CA ARG A 17 13.19 -0.11 0.94
C ARG A 17 12.35 -1.37 1.08
N ARG A 18 11.94 -1.70 2.31
CA ARG A 18 11.09 -2.88 2.59
C ARG A 18 9.74 -2.78 1.90
N LEU A 19 9.07 -1.63 2.04
CA LEU A 19 7.79 -1.38 1.39
C LEU A 19 7.88 -1.58 -0.14
N ARG A 20 8.93 -1.04 -0.78
CA ARG A 20 9.14 -1.24 -2.22
C ARG A 20 9.45 -2.70 -2.58
N ALA A 21 10.21 -3.41 -1.73
CA ALA A 21 10.47 -4.84 -1.93
C ALA A 21 9.19 -5.68 -1.85
N GLU A 22 8.21 -5.25 -1.05
CA GLU A 22 6.86 -5.81 -0.97
C GLU A 22 5.92 -5.32 -2.10
N GLY A 23 6.43 -4.56 -3.07
CA GLY A 23 5.63 -4.02 -4.18
C GLY A 23 4.73 -2.84 -3.81
N VAL A 24 4.93 -2.25 -2.63
CA VAL A 24 4.16 -1.08 -2.17
C VAL A 24 4.73 0.19 -2.81
N ASP A 25 3.88 0.96 -3.49
CA ASP A 25 4.26 2.25 -4.06
C ASP A 25 4.43 3.30 -2.94
N VAL A 26 5.65 3.81 -2.79
CA VAL A 26 6.01 4.84 -1.82
C VAL A 26 6.47 6.09 -2.55
N ARG A 27 5.70 7.18 -2.40
CA ARG A 27 5.93 8.50 -3.00
C ARG A 27 5.99 9.55 -1.89
N GLU A 28 7.02 10.40 -1.93
CA GLU A 28 7.17 11.53 -0.98
C GLU A 28 7.01 11.13 0.50
N GLY A 29 7.66 10.03 0.91
CA GLY A 29 7.58 9.54 2.29
C GLY A 29 6.21 8.97 2.71
N ARG A 30 5.30 8.77 1.76
CA ARG A 30 3.97 8.21 1.98
C ARG A 30 3.76 6.95 1.16
N VAL A 31 3.14 5.96 1.79
CA VAL A 31 2.58 4.80 1.10
C VAL A 31 1.36 5.25 0.34
N ARG A 32 1.43 5.21 -0.99
CA ARG A 32 0.26 5.40 -1.83
C ARG A 32 -0.72 4.28 -1.52
N ARG A 33 -2.01 4.59 -1.42
CA ARG A 33 -3.01 3.52 -1.29
C ARG A 33 -2.83 2.62 -2.51
N MET A 34 -2.69 1.32 -2.27
CA MET A 34 -2.90 0.34 -3.33
C MET A 34 -4.26 0.63 -3.97
N PRO A 35 -4.41 0.41 -5.29
CA PRO A 35 -5.73 0.49 -5.90
C PRO A 35 -6.65 -0.38 -5.06
N ARG A 36 -7.63 0.27 -4.42
CA ARG A 36 -8.71 -0.50 -3.82
C ARG A 36 -9.41 -1.20 -4.99
N PRO A 37 -9.77 -2.49 -4.88
CA PRO A 37 -10.79 -3.04 -5.75
C PRO A 37 -11.98 -2.07 -5.73
N ASP A 38 -12.65 -1.87 -6.87
CA ASP A 38 -13.91 -1.12 -6.85
C ASP A 38 -14.78 -1.76 -5.76
N GLU A 39 -15.50 -0.99 -4.95
CA GLU A 39 -16.31 -1.60 -3.86
C GLU A 39 -17.28 -2.65 -4.41
N ARG A 40 -17.72 -2.45 -5.66
CA ARG A 40 -18.48 -3.42 -6.46
C ARG A 40 -17.73 -4.70 -6.82
N ASP A 41 -16.42 -4.64 -7.05
CA ASP A 41 -15.61 -5.84 -7.29
C ASP A 41 -15.50 -6.67 -6.02
N LEU A 42 -15.39 -6.00 -4.87
CA LEU A 42 -15.29 -6.67 -3.57
C LEU A 42 -16.64 -7.29 -3.19
N ASP A 43 -17.73 -6.58 -3.41
CA ASP A 43 -19.09 -7.11 -3.21
C ASP A 43 -19.37 -8.27 -4.17
N ALA A 44 -18.98 -8.16 -5.45
CA ALA A 44 -19.14 -9.24 -6.42
C ALA A 44 -18.27 -10.47 -6.08
N ALA A 45 -17.06 -10.30 -5.55
CA ALA A 45 -16.23 -11.41 -5.13
C ALA A 45 -16.78 -12.13 -3.88
N LEU A 46 -17.51 -11.42 -3.02
CA LEU A 46 -18.00 -11.96 -1.75
C LEU A 46 -19.46 -12.46 -1.81
N TRP A 47 -20.31 -11.83 -2.64
CA TRP A 47 -21.74 -12.16 -2.78
C TRP A 47 -22.17 -12.46 -4.22
N GLY A 48 -21.27 -12.39 -5.20
CA GLY A 48 -21.56 -12.79 -6.57
C GLY A 48 -21.80 -14.30 -6.66
N PRO A 49 -22.46 -14.76 -7.74
CA PRO A 49 -22.63 -16.18 -7.97
C PRO A 49 -21.24 -16.83 -8.08
N GLY A 50 -20.92 -17.72 -7.13
CA GLY A 50 -19.80 -18.63 -7.30
C GLY A 50 -20.06 -19.52 -8.51
N ASP A 51 -19.01 -19.85 -9.26
CA ASP A 51 -19.10 -20.86 -10.31
C ASP A 51 -19.70 -22.18 -9.79
#